data_AF-A0A960R6U3-F1
#
_entry.id   AF-A0A960R6U3-F1
#
_cell.length_a   1.000
_cell.length_b   1.000
_cell.length_c   1.000
_cell.angle_alpha   90.00
_cell.angle_beta   90.00
_cell.angle_gamma   90.00
#
_symmetry.space_group_name_H-M   'P 1'
#
loop_
_entity.id
_entity.type
_entity.pdbx_description
1 polymer ?
#
loop_
_entity_poly.entity_id
_entity_poly.type
_entity_poly.pdbx_seq_one_letter_code
_entity_poly.pdbx_strand_id
1 'polypeptide(L)'
;MLSGLAAVSAVAQDGKTPEAIKVDFMTEVKPLLEGACIQCHSAEKAEDEGGEYDMSTKASAFGGGESYGQDVIKPGDANDSPVYWMTTVHLDDPKDPEAMPPKKPLNEQQQQVLFSWIQNGAEWPDDVTLEAKPRVTYQSVKPLVGKIDKLGRFDLLTLSYWVEQGADWSAPAAGSEGPKDDLELVKRIREKIVAGTKEKTEADMADYTNAIPKTGVKYDMIAIKGG
;
A
#
# COMPACT_ATOMS: atom_id res chain seq x y z
N MET A 1 51.16 -3.68 3.58
CA MET A 1 50.53 -4.24 2.37
C MET A 1 49.04 -4.31 2.64
N LEU A 2 48.24 -3.53 1.90
CA LEU A 2 46.83 -3.29 2.21
C LEU A 2 45.97 -4.53 1.90
N SER A 3 45.17 -4.98 2.86
CA SER A 3 44.06 -5.89 2.66
C SER A 3 42.86 -5.12 2.11
N GLY A 4 42.36 -5.53 0.94
CA GLY A 4 41.25 -4.90 0.24
C GLY A 4 39.90 -5.19 0.92
N LEU A 5 39.11 -4.13 1.08
CA LEU A 5 37.69 -4.22 1.38
C LEU A 5 36.95 -4.85 0.19
N ALA A 6 36.11 -5.84 0.46
CA ALA A 6 35.07 -6.27 -0.47
C ALA A 6 33.95 -5.22 -0.43
N ALA A 7 33.80 -4.46 -1.52
CA ALA A 7 32.65 -3.61 -1.73
C ALA A 7 31.43 -4.48 -2.05
N VAL A 8 30.38 -4.38 -1.23
CA VAL A 8 29.04 -4.84 -1.61
C VAL A 8 28.58 -3.88 -2.71
N SER A 9 28.56 -4.36 -3.95
CA SER A 9 27.97 -3.59 -5.06
C SER A 9 26.48 -3.47 -4.83
N ALA A 10 26.01 -2.23 -4.68
CA ALA A 10 24.61 -1.89 -4.86
C ALA A 10 24.21 -2.29 -6.29
N VAL A 11 23.13 -3.06 -6.42
CA VAL A 11 22.48 -3.27 -7.72
C VAL A 11 21.91 -1.91 -8.13
N ALA A 12 22.53 -1.30 -9.14
CA ALA A 12 21.89 -0.24 -9.91
C ALA A 12 20.66 -0.85 -10.58
N GLN A 13 19.48 -0.29 -10.32
CA GLN A 13 18.29 -0.63 -11.09
C GLN A 13 18.40 0.07 -12.45
N ASP A 14 18.58 -0.73 -13.51
CA ASP A 14 18.40 -0.27 -14.88
C ASP A 14 16.97 0.27 -15.05
N GLY A 15 16.82 1.40 -15.75
CA GLY A 15 15.57 2.14 -15.99
C GLY A 15 14.50 1.40 -16.79
N LYS A 16 14.07 0.23 -16.29
CA LYS A 16 12.96 -0.55 -16.82
C LYS A 16 11.71 -0.10 -16.08
N THR A 17 10.71 0.36 -16.83
CA THR A 17 9.37 0.65 -16.31
C THR A 17 8.92 -0.50 -15.39
N PRO A 18 8.40 -0.20 -14.18
CA PRO A 18 7.97 -1.25 -13.27
C PRO A 18 6.95 -2.17 -13.94
N GLU A 19 7.04 -3.47 -13.67
CA GLU A 19 6.02 -4.40 -14.15
C GLU A 19 4.75 -4.21 -13.32
N ALA A 20 3.60 -4.06 -13.97
CA ALA A 20 2.34 -3.92 -13.26
C ALA A 20 1.97 -5.22 -12.54
N ILE A 21 1.63 -5.10 -11.26
CA ILE A 21 1.10 -6.21 -10.45
C ILE A 21 -0.41 -6.10 -10.35
N LYS A 22 -1.11 -7.20 -10.07
CA LYS A 22 -2.53 -7.13 -9.76
C LYS A 22 -2.71 -6.46 -8.39
N VAL A 23 -3.54 -5.42 -8.34
CA VAL A 23 -3.88 -4.71 -7.10
C VAL A 23 -5.39 -4.62 -6.92
N ASP A 24 -5.85 -4.62 -5.67
CA ASP A 24 -7.25 -4.41 -5.32
C ASP A 24 -7.49 -2.97 -4.84
N PHE A 25 -8.51 -2.33 -5.40
CA PHE A 25 -8.81 -0.94 -5.09
C PHE A 25 -9.15 -0.74 -3.61
N MET A 26 -9.94 -1.62 -3.00
CA MET A 26 -10.45 -1.41 -1.64
C MET A 26 -9.38 -1.64 -0.58
N THR A 27 -8.48 -2.60 -0.80
CA THR A 27 -7.48 -2.98 0.20
C THR A 27 -6.12 -2.32 0.02
N GLU A 28 -5.75 -1.92 -1.20
CA GLU A 28 -4.40 -1.40 -1.49
C GLU A 28 -4.43 0.05 -1.98
N VAL A 29 -5.29 0.37 -2.95
CA VAL A 29 -5.29 1.70 -3.60
C VAL A 29 -6.01 2.74 -2.73
N LYS A 30 -7.22 2.42 -2.27
CA LYS A 30 -8.06 3.28 -1.43
C LYS A 30 -7.31 3.80 -0.20
N PRO A 31 -6.70 2.95 0.65
CA PRO A 31 -5.95 3.45 1.78
C PRO A 31 -4.84 4.39 1.32
N LEU A 32 -4.03 4.01 0.32
CA LEU A 32 -2.96 4.86 -0.19
C LEU A 32 -3.47 6.27 -0.58
N LEU A 33 -4.54 6.36 -1.37
CA LEU A 33 -5.12 7.64 -1.78
C LEU A 33 -5.65 8.45 -0.59
N GLU A 34 -6.37 7.82 0.34
CA GLU A 34 -6.88 8.45 1.57
C GLU A 34 -5.75 9.02 2.46
N GLY A 35 -4.62 8.32 2.50
CA GLY A 35 -3.45 8.67 3.30
C GLY A 35 -2.53 9.70 2.65
N ALA A 36 -2.45 9.73 1.32
CA ALA A 36 -1.43 10.49 0.59
C ALA A 36 -1.98 11.62 -0.29
N CYS A 37 -3.19 11.51 -0.79
CA CYS A 37 -3.74 12.42 -1.80
C CYS A 37 -4.84 13.31 -1.22
N ILE A 38 -5.81 12.73 -0.51
CA ILE A 38 -7.05 13.42 -0.10
C ILE A 38 -6.84 14.55 0.91
N GLN A 39 -5.72 14.54 1.64
CA GLN A 39 -5.42 15.63 2.59
C GLN A 39 -5.32 17.00 1.90
N CYS A 40 -4.86 17.03 0.64
CA CYS A 40 -4.75 18.25 -0.17
C CYS A 40 -5.75 18.24 -1.34
N HIS A 41 -6.00 17.07 -1.95
CA HIS A 41 -6.90 16.90 -3.09
C HIS A 41 -8.30 16.43 -2.66
N SER A 42 -8.97 17.22 -1.84
CA SER A 42 -10.38 17.03 -1.48
C SER A 42 -11.18 18.29 -1.75
N ALA A 43 -12.50 18.15 -1.95
CA ALA A 43 -13.40 19.28 -2.20
C ALA A 43 -13.25 20.44 -1.19
N GLU A 44 -12.96 20.16 0.09
CA GLU A 44 -12.81 21.20 1.12
C GLU A 44 -11.41 21.82 1.17
N LYS A 45 -10.37 21.13 0.67
CA LYS A 45 -8.96 21.52 0.82
C LYS A 45 -8.26 21.91 -0.47
N ALA A 46 -8.91 21.63 -1.59
CA ALA A 46 -8.45 22.00 -2.91
C ALA A 46 -8.12 23.50 -3.00
N GLU A 47 -8.98 24.35 -2.44
CA GLU A 47 -8.81 25.81 -2.49
C GLU A 47 -7.78 26.35 -1.48
N ASP A 48 -7.66 25.73 -0.29
CA ASP A 48 -6.85 26.22 0.82
C ASP A 48 -5.36 25.83 0.73
N GLU A 49 -5.06 24.65 0.17
CA GLU A 49 -3.69 24.11 0.08
C GLU A 49 -3.11 24.16 -1.35
N GLY A 50 -3.76 24.89 -2.26
CA GLY A 50 -3.27 25.16 -3.61
C GLY A 50 -3.46 24.00 -4.59
N GLY A 51 -4.41 23.10 -4.35
CA GLY A 51 -4.72 21.98 -5.24
C GLY A 51 -6.08 22.12 -5.88
N GLU A 52 -6.21 22.70 -7.06
CA GLU A 52 -7.47 22.88 -7.82
C GLU A 52 -8.12 21.56 -8.32
N TYR A 53 -7.80 20.42 -7.69
CA TYR A 53 -8.16 19.09 -8.11
C TYR A 53 -8.70 18.26 -6.95
N ASP A 54 -9.93 17.75 -7.09
CA ASP A 54 -10.63 16.95 -6.10
C ASP A 54 -10.59 15.45 -6.45
N MET A 55 -9.95 14.66 -5.59
CA MET A 55 -9.88 13.21 -5.70
C MET A 55 -10.85 12.48 -4.76
N SER A 56 -11.82 13.16 -4.14
CA SER A 56 -12.74 12.53 -3.18
C SER A 56 -13.63 11.45 -3.81
N THR A 57 -13.98 11.61 -5.09
CA THR A 57 -14.80 10.63 -5.83
C THR A 57 -14.15 10.27 -7.15
N LYS A 58 -14.53 9.12 -7.72
CA LYS A 58 -14.12 8.76 -9.07
C LYS A 58 -14.51 9.84 -10.09
N ALA A 59 -15.73 10.35 -10.02
CA ALA A 59 -16.21 11.35 -10.98
C ALA A 59 -15.38 12.64 -10.96
N SER A 60 -15.01 13.12 -9.76
CA SER A 60 -14.15 14.30 -9.62
C SER A 60 -12.70 14.02 -10.04
N ALA A 61 -12.15 12.87 -9.63
CA ALA A 61 -10.78 12.49 -9.96
C ALA A 61 -10.56 12.34 -11.48
N PHE A 62 -11.44 11.62 -12.16
CA PHE A 62 -11.37 11.47 -13.61
C PHE A 62 -11.87 12.71 -14.37
N GLY A 63 -12.62 13.59 -13.69
CA GLY A 63 -13.02 14.90 -14.23
C GLY A 63 -11.82 15.84 -14.42
N GLY A 64 -10.77 15.68 -13.61
CA GLY A 64 -9.54 16.44 -13.72
C GLY A 64 -9.56 17.80 -13.00
N GLY A 65 -8.39 18.45 -12.98
CA GLY A 65 -8.23 19.84 -12.51
C GLY A 65 -7.89 20.80 -13.66
N GLU A 66 -7.71 22.08 -13.38
CA GLU A 66 -7.44 23.09 -14.41
C GLU A 66 -6.13 22.85 -15.18
N SER A 67 -5.11 22.30 -14.52
CA SER A 67 -3.77 22.15 -15.11
C SER A 67 -3.66 21.01 -16.13
N TYR A 68 -4.31 19.87 -15.86
CA TYR A 68 -4.15 18.64 -16.67
C TYR A 68 -5.48 18.09 -17.20
N GLY A 69 -6.63 18.65 -16.80
CA GLY A 69 -7.94 18.18 -17.22
C GLY A 69 -8.12 16.67 -16.99
N GLN A 70 -8.80 16.00 -17.92
CA GLN A 70 -9.07 14.56 -17.81
C GLN A 70 -7.84 13.67 -17.96
N ASP A 71 -6.68 14.24 -18.32
CA ASP A 71 -5.44 13.49 -18.48
C ASP A 71 -4.75 13.17 -17.14
N VAL A 72 -5.25 13.68 -16.00
CA VAL A 72 -4.66 13.44 -14.66
C VAL A 72 -4.51 11.94 -14.35
N ILE A 73 -5.49 11.13 -14.76
CA ILE A 73 -5.49 9.68 -14.63
C ILE A 73 -5.78 9.09 -16.01
N LYS A 74 -4.78 8.45 -16.61
CA LYS A 74 -4.90 7.75 -17.90
C LYS A 74 -4.91 6.24 -17.67
N PRO A 75 -6.10 5.59 -17.65
CA PRO A 75 -6.19 4.13 -17.58
C PRO A 75 -5.30 3.44 -18.61
N GLY A 76 -4.40 2.57 -18.16
CA GLY A 76 -3.47 1.84 -19.01
C GLY A 76 -2.18 2.57 -19.36
N ASP A 77 -1.99 3.81 -18.92
CA ASP A 77 -0.74 4.55 -19.10
C ASP A 77 -0.35 5.31 -17.82
N ALA A 78 0.28 4.59 -16.90
CA ALA A 78 0.71 5.18 -15.63
C ALA A 78 1.80 6.23 -15.82
N ASN A 79 2.73 6.04 -16.77
CA ASN A 79 3.85 6.97 -16.96
C ASN A 79 3.39 8.31 -17.54
N ASP A 80 2.34 8.32 -18.36
CA ASP A 80 1.75 9.55 -18.91
C ASP A 80 0.66 10.14 -17.99
N SER A 81 0.42 9.56 -16.81
CA SER A 81 -0.55 10.04 -15.82
C SER A 81 0.11 10.99 -14.80
N PRO A 82 -0.25 12.29 -14.75
CA PRO A 82 0.21 13.26 -13.75
C PRO A 82 0.09 12.77 -12.31
N VAL A 83 -1.01 12.08 -11.97
CA VAL A 83 -1.19 11.55 -10.61
C VAL A 83 -0.06 10.61 -10.18
N TYR A 84 0.62 9.94 -11.12
CA TYR A 84 1.73 9.04 -10.84
C TYR A 84 3.08 9.71 -10.99
N TRP A 85 3.41 10.31 -12.15
CA TRP A 85 4.77 10.82 -12.36
C TRP A 85 5.10 11.99 -11.43
N MET A 86 4.13 12.79 -10.98
CA MET A 86 4.37 13.81 -9.94
C MET A 86 4.85 13.19 -8.62
N THR A 87 4.51 11.92 -8.39
CA THR A 87 5.00 11.17 -7.23
C THR A 87 6.42 10.69 -7.37
N THR A 88 7.01 10.72 -8.57
CA THR A 88 8.39 10.30 -8.83
C THR A 88 9.36 11.49 -8.91
N VAL A 89 8.87 12.72 -9.10
CA VAL A 89 9.71 13.94 -9.26
C VAL A 89 10.75 14.11 -8.13
N HIS A 90 10.37 13.77 -6.90
CA HIS A 90 11.28 13.85 -5.75
C HIS A 90 12.53 12.94 -5.85
N LEU A 91 12.50 11.93 -6.73
CA LEU A 91 13.65 11.06 -7.02
C LEU A 91 14.72 11.80 -7.82
N ASP A 92 14.32 12.75 -8.66
CA ASP A 92 15.21 13.59 -9.46
C ASP A 92 15.66 14.83 -8.67
N ASP A 93 14.70 15.56 -8.08
CA ASP A 93 14.96 16.68 -7.16
C ASP A 93 14.06 16.59 -5.91
N PRO A 94 14.62 16.21 -4.74
CA PRO A 94 13.87 16.14 -3.48
C PRO A 94 13.25 17.47 -3.00
N LYS A 95 13.62 18.60 -3.61
CA LYS A 95 13.12 19.93 -3.26
C LYS A 95 12.24 20.52 -4.36
N ASP A 96 11.89 19.75 -5.38
CA ASP A 96 11.02 20.22 -6.45
C ASP A 96 9.67 20.64 -5.85
N PRO A 97 9.21 21.88 -6.12
CA PRO A 97 7.90 22.34 -5.65
C PRO A 97 6.72 21.55 -6.26
N GLU A 98 6.92 20.85 -7.37
CA GLU A 98 5.91 20.02 -8.03
C GLU A 98 5.87 18.59 -7.49
N ALA A 99 6.79 18.21 -6.61
CA ALA A 99 6.82 16.87 -6.03
C ALA A 99 5.58 16.60 -5.15
N MET A 100 4.89 15.50 -5.44
CA MET A 100 3.69 15.09 -4.71
C MET A 100 3.87 13.74 -4.00
N PRO A 101 3.47 13.57 -2.74
CA PRO A 101 3.05 14.61 -1.81
C PRO A 101 4.25 15.41 -1.27
N PRO A 102 4.12 16.74 -1.08
CA PRO A 102 5.25 17.64 -0.86
C PRO A 102 5.98 17.44 0.47
N LYS A 103 5.26 16.99 1.51
CA LYS A 103 5.82 16.81 2.87
C LYS A 103 6.32 15.40 3.11
N LYS A 104 5.69 14.41 2.47
CA LYS A 104 5.95 12.98 2.69
C LYS A 104 5.79 12.26 1.35
N PRO A 105 6.88 12.12 0.58
CA PRO A 105 6.86 11.35 -0.66
C PRO A 105 6.34 9.93 -0.46
N LEU A 106 5.91 9.31 -1.54
CA LEU A 106 5.54 7.90 -1.54
C LEU A 106 6.82 7.05 -1.52
N ASN A 107 6.81 5.96 -0.75
CA ASN A 107 7.86 4.95 -0.86
C ASN A 107 7.68 4.10 -2.14
N GLU A 108 8.68 3.30 -2.49
CA GLU A 108 8.67 2.48 -3.72
C GLU A 108 7.44 1.55 -3.81
N GLN A 109 7.01 0.95 -2.70
CA GLN A 109 5.86 0.04 -2.68
C GLN A 109 4.55 0.80 -2.93
N GLN A 110 4.40 1.98 -2.32
CA GLN A 110 3.25 2.85 -2.54
C GLN A 110 3.21 3.34 -4.00
N GLN A 111 4.34 3.74 -4.56
CA GLN A 111 4.44 4.11 -5.98
C GLN A 111 4.08 2.92 -6.89
N GLN A 112 4.53 1.70 -6.55
CA GLN A 112 4.19 0.49 -7.31
C GLN A 112 2.69 0.20 -7.29
N VAL A 113 2.02 0.35 -6.14
CA VAL A 113 0.56 0.18 -6.03
C VAL A 113 -0.16 1.18 -6.92
N LEU A 114 0.22 2.46 -6.85
CA LEU A 114 -0.36 3.53 -7.67
C LEU A 114 -0.13 3.28 -9.17
N PHE A 115 1.11 2.99 -9.56
CA PHE A 115 1.48 2.61 -10.92
C PHE A 115 0.62 1.46 -11.44
N SER A 116 0.56 0.38 -10.67
CA SER A 116 -0.12 -0.85 -11.07
C SER A 116 -1.62 -0.65 -11.19
N TRP A 117 -2.23 0.11 -10.29
CA TRP A 117 -3.65 0.45 -10.38
C TRP A 117 -3.98 1.18 -11.69
N ILE A 118 -3.21 2.22 -12.03
CA ILE A 118 -3.42 2.99 -13.26
C ILE A 118 -3.17 2.11 -14.48
N GLN A 119 -2.07 1.35 -14.48
CA GLN A 119 -1.69 0.47 -15.58
C GLN A 119 -2.71 -0.65 -15.82
N ASN A 120 -3.40 -1.11 -14.78
CA ASN A 120 -4.48 -2.10 -14.85
C ASN A 120 -5.84 -1.51 -15.24
N GLY A 121 -5.90 -0.23 -15.64
CA GLY A 121 -7.13 0.42 -16.09
C GLY A 121 -7.80 1.30 -15.04
N ALA A 122 -7.13 1.57 -13.92
CA ALA A 122 -7.58 2.49 -12.87
C ALA A 122 -9.01 2.19 -12.36
N GLU A 123 -9.34 0.90 -12.17
CA GLU A 123 -10.67 0.52 -11.69
C GLU A 123 -10.97 1.15 -10.32
N TRP A 124 -12.10 1.86 -10.25
CA TRP A 124 -12.61 2.52 -9.05
C TRP A 124 -14.14 2.33 -9.02
N PRO A 125 -14.71 1.76 -7.95
CA PRO A 125 -16.16 1.64 -7.79
C PRO A 125 -16.88 2.99 -7.62
N ASP A 126 -17.97 3.21 -8.33
CA ASP A 126 -18.67 4.52 -8.35
C ASP A 126 -19.31 4.88 -6.99
N ASP A 127 -19.53 3.90 -6.11
CA ASP A 127 -20.11 4.05 -4.77
C ASP A 127 -19.06 4.33 -3.67
N VAL A 128 -17.78 4.43 -4.03
CA VAL A 128 -16.69 4.65 -3.08
C VAL A 128 -16.23 6.10 -3.10
N THR A 129 -16.50 6.79 -1.99
CA THR A 129 -15.92 8.10 -1.66
C THR A 129 -14.71 7.92 -0.76
N LEU A 130 -13.64 8.65 -1.05
CA LEU A 130 -12.42 8.68 -0.24
C LEU A 130 -12.51 9.76 0.82
N GLU A 131 -12.01 9.45 2.01
CA GLU A 131 -11.96 10.38 3.13
C GLU A 131 -10.51 10.65 3.55
N ALA A 132 -10.21 11.88 3.95
CA ALA A 132 -8.88 12.22 4.44
C ALA A 132 -8.57 11.42 5.70
N LYS A 133 -7.57 10.54 5.62
CA LYS A 133 -7.09 9.78 6.77
C LYS A 133 -5.62 10.10 7.01
N PRO A 134 -5.20 10.28 8.27
CA PRO A 134 -3.80 10.49 8.57
C PRO A 134 -2.99 9.25 8.18
N ARG A 135 -1.82 9.43 7.56
CA ARG A 135 -0.87 8.32 7.38
C ARG A 135 -0.51 7.75 8.75
N VAL A 136 -0.72 6.46 8.92
CA VAL A 136 -0.25 5.76 10.11
C VAL A 136 1.26 5.58 9.98
N THR A 137 2.00 6.01 10.99
CA THR A 137 3.48 5.95 11.01
C THR A 137 3.95 4.83 11.91
N TYR A 138 5.23 4.42 11.81
CA TYR A 138 5.81 3.51 12.78
C TYR A 138 5.63 3.98 14.24
N GLN A 139 5.72 5.29 14.51
CA GLN A 139 5.49 5.82 15.87
C GLN A 139 4.05 5.62 16.35
N SER A 140 3.08 5.62 15.45
CA SER A 140 1.67 5.35 15.75
C SER A 140 1.43 3.88 16.12
N VAL A 141 2.17 2.95 15.50
CA VAL A 141 2.02 1.50 15.74
C VAL A 141 2.99 0.94 16.78
N LYS A 142 4.12 1.61 17.05
CA LYS A 142 5.14 1.16 18.01
C LYS A 142 4.56 0.82 19.40
N PRO A 143 3.63 1.61 19.98
CA PRO A 143 2.98 1.24 21.23
C PRO A 143 2.15 -0.05 21.11
N LEU A 144 1.54 -0.30 19.94
CA LEU A 144 0.72 -1.48 19.66
C LEU A 144 1.57 -2.74 19.56
N VAL A 145 2.73 -2.66 18.90
CA VAL A 145 3.71 -3.74 18.82
C VAL A 145 4.17 -4.17 20.23
N GLY A 146 4.38 -3.21 21.13
CA GLY A 146 4.74 -3.49 22.54
C GLY A 146 3.63 -4.15 23.38
N LYS A 147 2.36 -4.11 22.93
CA LYS A 147 1.22 -4.75 23.59
C LYS A 147 0.53 -5.80 22.70
N ILE A 148 1.27 -6.47 21.81
CA ILE A 148 0.73 -7.45 20.84
C ILE A 148 -0.17 -8.53 21.49
N ASP A 149 0.03 -8.82 22.78
CA ASP A 149 -0.77 -9.77 23.56
C ASP A 149 -2.16 -9.27 23.97
N LYS A 150 -2.42 -7.97 23.88
CA LYS A 150 -3.63 -7.29 24.39
C LYS A 150 -4.17 -6.28 23.38
N LEU A 151 -4.23 -6.68 22.11
CA LEU A 151 -4.77 -5.83 21.05
C LEU A 151 -6.31 -5.83 21.08
N GLY A 152 -6.89 -4.65 21.14
CA GLY A 152 -8.32 -4.46 20.87
C GLY A 152 -8.60 -4.41 19.37
N ARG A 153 -9.90 -4.46 19.00
CA ARG A 153 -10.35 -4.35 17.61
C ARG A 153 -9.79 -3.12 16.88
N PHE A 154 -9.73 -1.97 17.54
CA PHE A 154 -9.19 -0.74 16.95
C PHE A 154 -7.66 -0.75 16.81
N ASP A 155 -6.95 -1.46 17.69
CA ASP A 155 -5.50 -1.64 17.56
C ASP A 155 -5.20 -2.48 16.31
N LEU A 156 -5.98 -3.55 16.08
CA LEU A 156 -5.87 -4.38 14.88
C LEU A 156 -6.20 -3.60 13.61
N LEU A 157 -7.23 -2.75 13.63
CA LEU A 157 -7.55 -1.88 12.49
C LEU A 157 -6.42 -0.89 12.18
N THR A 158 -5.83 -0.29 13.20
CA THR A 158 -4.69 0.63 13.04
C THR A 158 -3.48 -0.10 12.44
N LEU A 159 -3.20 -1.33 12.89
CA LEU A 159 -2.13 -2.15 12.34
C LEU A 159 -2.40 -2.59 10.90
N SER A 160 -3.63 -3.03 10.59
CA SER A 160 -4.05 -3.38 9.23
C SER A 160 -3.85 -2.21 8.30
N TYR A 161 -4.36 -1.04 8.68
CA TYR A 161 -4.25 0.18 7.90
C TYR A 161 -2.79 0.60 7.72
N TRP A 162 -1.93 0.47 8.74
CA TRP A 162 -0.50 0.74 8.57
C TRP A 162 0.16 -0.19 7.55
N VAL A 163 -0.19 -1.48 7.57
CA VAL A 163 0.28 -2.46 6.58
C VAL A 163 -0.22 -2.13 5.18
N GLU A 164 -1.51 -1.81 5.04
CA GLU A 164 -2.14 -1.42 3.77
C GLU A 164 -1.55 -0.13 3.19
N GLN A 165 -1.01 0.76 4.02
CA GLN A 165 -0.26 1.95 3.59
C GLN A 165 1.18 1.64 3.16
N GLY A 166 1.61 0.37 3.14
CA GLY A 166 2.97 -0.03 2.81
C GLY A 166 3.94 0.06 3.99
N ALA A 167 3.44 -0.10 5.23
CA ALA A 167 4.16 -0.21 6.50
C ALA A 167 5.58 0.41 6.48
N ASP A 168 5.65 1.73 6.56
CA ASP A 168 6.93 2.42 6.62
C ASP A 168 7.67 2.05 7.93
N TRP A 169 8.57 1.07 7.83
CA TRP A 169 9.47 0.59 8.87
C TRP A 169 10.74 1.44 9.00
N SER A 170 10.81 2.61 8.34
CA SER A 170 12.01 3.45 8.30
C SER A 170 12.66 3.54 9.68
N ALA A 171 13.94 3.16 9.68
CA ALA A 171 14.74 2.92 10.86
C ALA A 171 14.65 4.13 11.82
N PRO A 172 14.76 3.90 13.14
CA PRO A 172 14.76 5.00 14.07
C PRO A 172 15.94 5.95 13.74
N ALA A 173 15.78 7.24 14.00
CA ALA A 173 16.72 8.30 13.57
C ALA A 173 18.19 7.88 13.74
N ALA A 174 19.03 8.22 12.76
CA ALA A 174 20.45 7.87 12.69
C ALA A 174 21.11 7.96 14.08
N GLY A 175 21.56 6.82 14.61
CA GLY A 175 22.15 6.69 15.95
C GLY A 175 21.30 5.92 16.98
N SER A 176 20.11 5.47 16.61
CA SER A 176 19.39 4.47 17.39
C SER A 176 19.62 3.09 16.75
N GLU A 177 20.06 2.13 17.57
CA GLU A 177 20.13 0.73 17.17
C GLU A 177 18.78 0.39 16.50
N GLY A 178 18.82 -0.08 15.24
CA GLY A 178 17.62 -0.59 14.56
C GLY A 178 16.91 -1.63 15.44
N PRO A 179 15.68 -2.04 15.11
CA PRO A 179 14.98 -3.06 15.90
C PRO A 179 15.93 -4.23 16.14
N LYS A 180 16.32 -4.43 17.40
CA LYS A 180 17.20 -5.55 17.78
C LYS A 180 16.51 -6.79 17.29
N ASP A 181 17.24 -7.60 16.52
CA ASP A 181 16.80 -8.85 15.92
C ASP A 181 15.58 -9.46 16.66
N ASP A 182 14.39 -9.11 16.17
CA ASP A 182 13.11 -9.28 16.89
C ASP A 182 12.57 -10.71 16.72
N LEU A 183 13.49 -11.67 16.55
CA LEU A 183 13.23 -13.09 16.39
C LEU A 183 12.29 -13.63 17.48
N GLU A 184 12.42 -13.14 18.72
CA GLU A 184 11.52 -13.49 19.83
C GLU A 184 10.12 -12.89 19.70
N LEU A 185 9.97 -11.71 19.07
CA LEU A 185 8.65 -11.16 18.74
C LEU A 185 7.99 -11.95 17.61
N VAL A 186 8.75 -12.26 16.55
CA VAL A 186 8.25 -13.07 15.41
C VAL A 186 7.80 -14.46 15.88
N LYS A 187 8.57 -15.12 16.75
CA LYS A 187 8.20 -16.40 17.36
C LYS A 187 6.87 -16.30 18.12
N ARG A 188 6.71 -15.28 18.98
CA ARG A 188 5.47 -15.07 19.74
C ARG A 188 4.25 -14.79 18.84
N ILE A 189 4.42 -14.01 17.78
CA ILE A 189 3.35 -13.77 16.80
C ILE A 189 2.96 -15.09 16.12
N ARG A 190 3.94 -15.87 15.66
CA ARG A 190 3.70 -17.19 15.04
C ARG A 190 2.98 -18.14 15.99
N GLU A 191 3.40 -18.22 17.25
CA GLU A 191 2.73 -19.05 18.27
C GLU A 191 1.26 -18.67 18.46
N LYS A 192 0.93 -17.38 18.46
CA LYS A 192 -0.47 -16.92 18.54
C LYS A 192 -1.28 -17.29 17.31
N ILE A 193 -0.72 -17.11 16.11
CA ILE A 193 -1.39 -17.49 14.86
C ILE A 193 -1.68 -18.99 14.89
N VAL A 194 -0.68 -19.82 15.21
CA VAL A 194 -0.84 -21.28 15.30
C VAL A 194 -1.85 -21.66 16.38
N ALA A 195 -1.80 -21.05 17.57
CA ALA A 195 -2.73 -21.36 18.66
C ALA A 195 -4.19 -20.98 18.33
N GLY A 196 -4.41 -19.94 17.52
CA GLY A 196 -5.74 -19.53 17.05
C GLY A 196 -6.22 -20.28 15.80
N THR A 197 -5.31 -20.98 15.11
CA THR A 197 -5.64 -21.73 13.90
C THR A 197 -6.04 -23.15 14.29
N LYS A 198 -7.28 -23.52 14.03
CA LYS A 198 -7.65 -24.95 14.05
C LYS A 198 -7.08 -25.59 12.79
N GLU A 199 -6.05 -26.41 12.94
CA GLU A 199 -5.71 -27.38 11.91
C GLU A 199 -6.95 -28.23 11.64
N LYS A 200 -7.33 -28.30 10.36
CA LYS A 200 -8.37 -29.23 9.93
C LYS A 200 -7.81 -30.63 10.10
N THR A 201 -8.48 -31.44 10.91
CA THR A 201 -8.15 -32.86 10.99
C THR A 201 -8.43 -33.52 9.64
N GLU A 202 -7.85 -34.69 9.40
CA GLU A 202 -8.17 -35.48 8.20
C GLU A 202 -9.69 -35.73 8.06
N ALA A 203 -10.42 -35.80 9.19
CA ALA A 203 -11.88 -35.91 9.20
C ALA A 203 -12.61 -34.60 8.83
N ASP A 204 -11.96 -33.44 8.96
CA ASP A 204 -12.48 -32.12 8.57
C ASP A 204 -12.16 -31.77 7.11
N MET A 205 -11.30 -32.56 6.45
CA MET A 205 -10.97 -32.46 5.03
C MET A 205 -12.04 -33.20 4.21
N ALA A 206 -13.24 -32.61 4.14
CA ALA A 206 -14.32 -33.14 3.32
C ALA A 206 -14.26 -32.57 1.90
N ASP A 207 -14.64 -33.40 0.93
CA ASP A 207 -14.93 -32.93 -0.42
C ASP A 207 -16.01 -31.83 -0.34
N TYR A 208 -15.82 -30.77 -1.13
CA TYR A 208 -16.83 -29.73 -1.22
C TYR A 208 -16.94 -29.19 -2.63
N THR A 209 -18.18 -28.88 -3.01
CA THR A 209 -18.51 -28.17 -4.25
C THR A 209 -18.80 -26.72 -3.90
N ASN A 210 -18.18 -25.80 -4.64
CA ASN A 210 -18.50 -24.38 -4.53
C ASN A 210 -18.67 -23.77 -5.92
N ALA A 211 -19.19 -22.55 -5.98
CA ALA A 211 -19.30 -21.78 -7.22
C ALA A 211 -18.31 -20.62 -7.18
N ILE A 212 -17.59 -20.39 -8.28
CA ILE A 212 -16.74 -19.22 -8.43
C ILE A 212 -17.63 -17.98 -8.34
N PRO A 213 -17.44 -17.11 -7.33
CA PRO A 213 -18.19 -15.88 -7.23
C PRO A 213 -18.02 -15.07 -8.52
N LYS A 214 -19.09 -14.43 -8.99
CA LYS A 214 -19.21 -13.66 -10.26
C LYS A 214 -19.45 -14.46 -11.54
N THR A 215 -18.95 -15.69 -11.69
CA THR A 215 -19.21 -16.50 -12.92
C THR A 215 -20.24 -17.59 -12.71
N GLY A 216 -20.46 -18.04 -11.46
CA GLY A 216 -21.38 -19.12 -11.12
C GLY A 216 -20.90 -20.51 -11.55
N VAL A 217 -19.70 -20.61 -12.12
CA VAL A 217 -19.10 -21.88 -12.53
C VAL A 217 -18.80 -22.71 -11.28
N LYS A 218 -19.34 -23.93 -11.25
CA LYS A 218 -19.11 -24.86 -10.14
C LYS A 218 -17.74 -25.52 -10.26
N TYR A 219 -17.08 -25.69 -9.13
CA TYR A 219 -15.85 -26.47 -9.02
C TYR A 219 -15.93 -27.39 -7.81
N ASP A 220 -15.29 -28.55 -7.95
CA ASP A 220 -15.21 -29.57 -6.92
C ASP A 220 -13.78 -29.60 -6.36
N MET A 221 -13.67 -29.54 -5.05
CA MET A 221 -12.41 -29.70 -4.33
C MET A 221 -12.42 -31.07 -3.67
N ILE A 222 -11.57 -31.96 -4.18
CA ILE A 222 -11.42 -33.32 -3.68
C ILE A 222 -10.32 -33.33 -2.62
N ALA A 223 -10.64 -33.81 -1.43
CA ALA A 223 -9.68 -34.01 -0.36
C ALA A 223 -8.80 -35.22 -0.69
N ILE A 224 -7.51 -34.98 -0.92
CA ILE A 224 -6.52 -36.04 -1.13
C ILE A 224 -5.82 -36.29 0.20
N LYS A 225 -5.70 -37.56 0.59
CA LYS A 225 -4.95 -37.96 1.78
C LYS A 225 -3.49 -37.50 1.63
N GLY A 226 -3.05 -36.57 2.47
CA GLY A 226 -1.65 -36.10 2.46
C GLY A 226 -0.70 -37.26 2.77
N GLY A 227 0.37 -37.38 1.97
CA GLY A 227 1.46 -38.34 2.18
C GLY A 227 2.46 -37.90 3.23
#